data_AF-A0A4S4BT77-F1
#
_entry.id   AF-A0A4S4BT77-F1
#
_cell.length_a   1.000
_cell.length_b   1.000
_cell.length_c   1.000
_cell.angle_alpha   90.00
_cell.angle_beta   90.00
_cell.angle_gamma   90.00
#
_symmetry.space_group_name_H-M   'P 1'
#
loop_
_entity.id
_entity.type
_entity.pdbx_description
1 polymer ?
#
loop_
_entity_poly.entity_id
_entity_poly.type
_entity_poly.pdbx_seq_one_letter_code
_entity_poly.pdbx_strand_id
1 'polypeptide(L)' 'MGSNQKKSFYDNLYSNPFNQPWANPKHAQSQVNGQTQLTQHNIILKRQTRKQA' A
#
# COMPACT_ATOMS: atom_id res chain seq x y z
N MET A 1 -11.27 16.94 34.67
CA MET A 1 -10.14 17.60 33.99
C MET A 1 -9.70 16.70 32.84
N GLY A 2 -9.89 17.13 31.59
CA GLY A 2 -9.62 16.30 30.42
C GLY A 2 -8.11 16.18 30.17
N SER A 3 -7.60 14.95 30.14
CA SER A 3 -6.21 14.70 29.78
C SER A 3 -6.02 15.01 28.29
N ASN A 4 -5.35 16.12 27.99
CA ASN A 4 -4.82 16.39 26.65
C ASN A 4 -3.66 15.42 26.39
N GLN A 5 -3.97 14.22 25.93
CA GLN A 5 -2.97 13.26 25.45
C GLN A 5 -2.35 13.86 24.18
N LYS A 6 -1.21 14.54 24.33
CA LYS A 6 -0.44 15.03 23.20
C LYS A 6 0.07 13.81 22.43
N LYS A 7 -0.53 13.55 21.27
CA LYS A 7 -0.08 12.52 20.32
C LYS A 7 1.38 12.80 19.98
N SER A 8 2.26 11.83 20.22
CA SER A 8 3.68 11.95 19.88
C SER A 8 3.82 12.00 18.36
N PHE A 9 4.77 12.78 17.85
CA PHE A 9 5.03 12.91 16.40
C PHE A 9 5.15 11.53 15.72
N TYR A 10 5.80 10.59 16.41
CA TYR A 10 6.06 9.24 15.95
C TYR A 10 4.81 8.33 15.88
N ASP A 11 3.70 8.70 16.52
CA ASP A 11 2.48 7.89 16.54
C ASP A 11 1.74 7.89 15.18
N ASN A 12 2.17 8.71 14.20
CA ASN A 12 1.66 8.71 12.82
C ASN A 12 2.58 7.99 11.84
N LEU A 13 3.71 7.46 12.30
CA LEU A 13 4.63 6.76 11.41
C LEU A 13 3.97 5.45 10.97
N TYR A 14 3.64 5.38 9.68
CA TYR A 14 3.24 4.15 9.04
C TYR A 14 4.34 3.11 9.25
N SER A 15 4.06 2.08 10.04
CA SER A 15 4.94 0.93 10.21
C SER A 15 4.80 0.07 8.95
N ASN A 16 5.71 0.26 7.99
CA ASN A 16 5.74 -0.54 6.78
C ASN A 16 6.21 -1.97 7.14
N PRO A 17 5.39 -3.01 6.94
CA PRO A 17 5.80 -4.39 7.20
C PRO A 17 6.87 -4.90 6.22
N PHE A 18 7.11 -4.17 5.13
CA PHE A 18 8.11 -4.50 4.11
C PHE A 18 9.32 -3.56 4.21
N ASN A 19 10.33 -3.96 4.99
CA ASN A 19 11.58 -3.20 5.17
C ASN A 19 12.65 -3.48 4.09
N GLN A 20 12.28 -4.15 3.00
CA GLN A 20 13.24 -4.47 1.93
C GLN A 20 13.62 -3.20 1.16
N PRO A 21 14.85 -3.08 0.63
CA PRO A 21 15.28 -1.88 -0.09
C PRO A 21 14.50 -1.62 -1.39
N TRP A 22 13.83 -2.62 -1.94
CA TRP A 22 12.95 -2.51 -3.11
C TRP A 22 11.47 -2.31 -2.74
N ALA A 23 11.11 -2.33 -1.45
CA ALA A 23 9.78 -2.02 -1.00
C ALA A 23 9.54 -0.50 -1.10
N ASN A 24 8.41 -0.09 -1.67
CA ASN A 24 8.08 1.29 -1.95
C ASN A 24 6.76 1.65 -1.23
N PRO A 25 6.81 2.50 -0.20
CA PRO A 25 5.64 2.90 0.57
C PRO A 25 4.54 3.56 -0.28
N LYS A 26 4.89 4.27 -1.35
CA LYS A 26 3.90 4.91 -2.24
C LYS A 26 3.03 3.88 -2.97
N HIS A 27 3.54 2.67 -3.15
CA HIS A 27 2.87 1.58 -3.82
C HIS A 27 2.43 0.47 -2.86
N ALA A 28 2.35 0.75 -1.54
CA ALA A 28 2.02 -0.23 -0.50
C ALA A 28 0.76 -1.05 -0.84
N GLN A 29 -0.28 -0.41 -1.36
CA GLN A 29 -1.54 -1.05 -1.79
C GLN A 29 -1.38 -2.08 -2.94
N SER A 30 -0.29 -2.01 -3.69
CA SER A 30 0.05 -2.87 -4.83
C SER A 30 1.31 -3.71 -4.57
N GLN A 31 1.88 -3.66 -3.37
CA GLN A 31 3.04 -4.46 -3.02
C GLN A 31 2.62 -5.84 -2.52
N VAL A 32 3.18 -6.87 -3.12
CA VAL A 32 3.08 -8.26 -2.65
C VAL A 32 4.51 -8.70 -2.30
N ASN A 33 4.74 -9.06 -1.04
CA ASN A 33 6.07 -9.44 -0.54
C ASN A 33 7.18 -8.39 -0.82
N GLY A 34 6.84 -7.11 -0.79
CA GLY A 34 7.75 -6.00 -1.07
C GLY A 34 7.97 -5.69 -2.56
N GLN A 35 7.40 -6.48 -3.48
CA GLN A 35 7.46 -6.21 -4.93
C GLN A 35 6.16 -5.58 -5.43
N THR A 36 6.26 -4.58 -6.30
CA THR A 36 5.08 -3.98 -6.96
C THR A 36 4.52 -4.96 -7.99
N GLN A 37 3.29 -5.44 -7.78
CA GLN A 37 2.59 -6.33 -8.70
C GLN A 37 1.29 -5.71 -9.20
N LEU A 38 0.77 -6.20 -10.33
CA LEU A 38 -0.55 -5.80 -10.80
C LEU A 38 -1.61 -6.26 -9.80
N THR A 39 -2.45 -5.32 -9.36
CA THR A 39 -3.58 -5.64 -8.48
C THR A 39 -4.59 -6.53 -9.22
N GLN A 40 -5.36 -7.31 -8.46
CA GLN A 40 -6.40 -8.16 -9.02
C GLN A 40 -7.40 -7.38 -9.89
N HIS A 41 -7.71 -6.15 -9.50
CA HIS A 41 -8.52 -5.22 -10.27
C HIS A 41 -7.95 -4.97 -11.66
N ASN A 42 -6.66 -4.62 -11.76
CA ASN A 42 -5.99 -4.36 -13.04
C ASN A 42 -5.93 -5.62 -13.93
N ILE A 43 -5.77 -6.80 -13.32
CA ILE A 43 -5.80 -8.08 -14.04
C ILE A 43 -7.18 -8.30 -14.68
N ILE A 44 -8.26 -8.06 -13.93
CA ILE A 44 -9.64 -8.20 -14.43
C ILE A 44 -9.90 -7.18 -15.53
N LEU A 45 -9.52 -5.92 -15.32
CA LEU A 45 -9.68 -4.84 -16.31
C LEU A 45 -8.98 -5.19 -17.62
N LYS A 46 -7.72 -5.64 -17.56
CA LYS A 46 -6.94 -6.08 -18.73
C LYS A 46 -7.60 -7.25 -19.46
N ARG A 47 -8.23 -8.16 -18.72
CA ARG A 47 -8.95 -9.30 -19.30
C ARG A 47 -10.25 -8.86 -19.98
N GLN A 48 -10.97 -7.90 -19.40
CA GLN A 48 -12.22 -7.36 -19.97
C GLN A 48 -11.95 -6.54 -21.23
N THR A 49 -10.97 -5.64 -21.21
CA THR A 49 -10.59 -4.84 -22.40
C THR A 49 -10.20 -5.73 -23.58
N ARG A 50 -9.44 -6.81 -23.35
CA ARG A 50 -9.12 -7.80 -24.40
C ARG A 50 -10.32 -8.57 -24.95
N LYS A 51 -11.40 -8.72 -24.18
CA LYS A 51 -12.63 -9.36 -24.66
C LYS A 51 -13.49 -8.43 -25.51
N GLN A 52 -13.28 -7.12 -25.40
CA GLN A 52 -14.07 -6.08 -26.04
C GLN A 52 -13.35 -5.48 -27.27
N ALA A 53 -12.13 -5.92 -27.56
CA ALA A 53 -11.33 -5.55 -28.73
C ALA A 53 -11.45 -6.65 -29.80
#